data_AF-A0A2N1XZG4-F1
#
_entry.id   AF-A0A2N1XZG4-F1
#
_cell.length_a   1.000
_cell.length_b   1.000
_cell.length_c   1.000
_cell.angle_alpha   90.00
_cell.angle_beta   90.00
_cell.angle_gamma   90.00
#
_symmetry.space_group_name_H-M   'P 1'
#
loop_
_entity.id
_entity.type
_entity.pdbx_description
1 polymer ?
#
loop_
_entity_poly.entity_id
_entity_poly.type
_entity_poly.pdbx_seq_one_letter_code
_entity_poly.pdbx_strand_id
1 'polypeptide(L)'
;MALALRIRAILVAHSARPLVLRQMNGFVRTCSARSFYSRLRRAVSLRDMTQIIFSDEPAKGWIPPSIAAPFIGIFILVVSMLPGDLGLAYLGFTEPMGPPRGPLGFFLMLVSFSALGLAVAGWVRWVEKRSLASAGLCGEGGLKKFLIGLTLGIAMMSAIVTAIALSGGYRVADLAPAFATPAALGWIALLLAGFVVQASVEEFVFRGWLFSTVMRRWNMTAAFILSSAAFTFVHLSPRATVSALVMTFIFAIFACAWVRYSNSIWGVMGWHVGWNWFAGAGFDVPITGLDTGLPALVVKLVPVGPAWLNGAGEGPEGSVFTLAVLTVASLSLLLVERSRERNGIESPRSGHQP
;
A
#
# COMPACT_ATOMS: atom_id res chain seq x y z
N MET A 1 38.56 16.46 -19.93
CA MET A 1 39.66 17.45 -19.94
C MET A 1 39.14 18.73 -20.58
N ALA A 2 38.99 19.79 -19.78
CA ALA A 2 38.81 21.24 -20.10
C ALA A 2 37.80 21.66 -21.22
N LEU A 3 36.70 22.38 -20.94
CA LEU A 3 36.56 23.82 -20.59
C LEU A 3 36.68 24.78 -21.79
N ALA A 4 35.62 25.56 -22.07
CA ALA A 4 35.61 27.02 -22.39
C ALA A 4 34.26 27.41 -23.08
N LEU A 5 33.28 28.05 -22.42
CA LEU A 5 33.14 29.50 -22.13
C LEU A 5 33.45 30.45 -23.31
N ARG A 6 32.44 31.19 -23.77
CA ARG A 6 32.58 32.59 -24.24
C ARG A 6 31.27 33.37 -24.18
N ILE A 7 31.32 34.45 -23.40
CA ILE A 7 30.39 35.56 -23.24
C ILE A 7 30.70 36.62 -24.31
N ARG A 8 29.68 37.31 -24.87
CA ARG A 8 29.83 38.71 -25.31
C ARG A 8 28.54 39.51 -25.05
N ALA A 9 28.71 40.53 -24.22
CA ALA A 9 27.83 41.68 -24.05
C ALA A 9 28.04 42.68 -25.20
N ILE A 10 26.98 43.41 -25.57
CA ILE A 10 27.08 44.64 -26.36
C ILE A 10 26.33 45.74 -25.60
N LEU A 11 27.11 46.73 -25.16
CA LEU A 11 26.70 48.06 -24.70
C LEU A 11 26.74 48.99 -25.92
N VAL A 12 25.68 49.75 -26.16
CA VAL A 12 25.75 51.02 -26.90
C VAL A 12 24.90 52.04 -26.14
N ALA A 13 25.52 53.18 -25.84
CA ALA A 13 24.92 54.30 -25.15
C ALA A 13 24.94 55.55 -26.06
N HIS A 14 24.04 56.48 -25.74
CA HIS A 14 24.01 57.91 -26.08
C HIS A 14 23.45 58.34 -27.45
N SER A 15 22.21 58.85 -27.42
CA SER A 15 21.96 60.25 -27.80
C SER A 15 20.78 60.81 -27.01
N ALA A 16 20.92 62.04 -26.52
CA ALA A 16 19.94 62.77 -25.72
C ALA A 16 19.48 64.02 -26.48
N ARG A 17 18.17 64.34 -26.45
CA ARG A 17 17.55 65.70 -26.47
C ARG A 17 16.00 65.61 -26.40
N PRO A 18 15.26 66.69 -26.05
CA PRO A 18 14.56 66.76 -24.76
C PRO A 18 13.01 66.81 -24.81
N LEU A 19 12.43 66.55 -23.63
CA LEU A 19 11.15 67.05 -23.05
C LEU A 19 9.94 67.29 -23.96
N VAL A 20 8.94 66.41 -23.84
CA VAL A 20 7.52 66.82 -23.75
C VAL A 20 6.90 66.09 -22.55
N LEU A 21 6.54 66.87 -21.53
CA LEU A 21 5.70 66.44 -20.40
C LEU A 21 4.31 66.09 -20.93
N ARG A 22 3.93 64.81 -20.84
CA ARG A 22 2.52 64.40 -20.88
C ARG A 22 2.24 63.57 -19.64
N GLN A 23 1.58 64.20 -18.66
CA GLN A 23 0.97 63.49 -17.55
C GLN A 23 0.00 62.44 -18.10
N MET A 24 0.27 61.17 -17.84
CA MET A 24 -0.74 60.13 -17.88
C MET A 24 -0.79 59.47 -16.50
N ASN A 25 -1.87 59.76 -15.79
CA ASN A 25 -2.30 59.04 -14.60
C ASN A 25 -2.46 57.56 -14.96
N GLY A 26 -1.71 56.69 -14.29
CA GLY A 26 -1.81 55.25 -14.50
C GLY A 26 -0.86 54.48 -13.60
N PHE A 27 -1.40 53.99 -12.49
CA PHE A 27 -0.78 53.19 -11.44
C PHE A 27 0.36 52.26 -11.91
N VAL A 28 1.62 52.64 -11.67
CA VAL A 28 2.74 51.67 -11.71
C VAL A 28 2.62 50.81 -10.45
N ARG A 29 2.20 49.54 -10.60
CA ARG A 29 2.32 48.55 -9.52
C ARG A 29 3.80 48.32 -9.25
N THR A 30 4.38 49.07 -8.33
CA THR A 30 5.67 48.76 -7.74
C THR A 30 5.50 47.48 -6.91
N CYS A 31 5.81 46.34 -7.52
CA CYS A 31 5.94 45.10 -6.76
C CYS A 31 7.17 45.29 -5.86
N SER A 32 6.95 45.71 -4.62
CA SER A 32 8.06 45.98 -3.69
C SER A 32 8.91 44.73 -3.54
N ALA A 33 10.22 44.89 -3.32
CA ALA A 33 11.09 43.77 -2.98
C ALA A 33 10.49 42.94 -1.83
N ARG A 34 9.75 43.57 -0.90
CA ARG A 34 8.97 42.89 0.15
C ARG A 34 7.89 41.92 -0.37
N SER A 35 7.21 42.23 -1.48
CA SER A 35 6.22 41.33 -2.13
C SER A 35 6.91 40.14 -2.82
N PHE A 36 8.06 40.39 -3.45
CA PHE A 36 8.87 39.32 -4.04
C PHE A 36 9.49 38.44 -2.94
N TYR A 37 10.05 39.03 -1.89
CA TYR A 37 10.58 38.32 -0.72
C TYR A 37 9.50 37.67 0.15
N SER A 38 8.24 38.15 0.16
CA SER A 38 7.14 37.48 0.86
C SER A 38 6.60 36.29 0.05
N ARG A 39 6.58 36.39 -1.28
CA ARG A 39 6.31 35.26 -2.18
C ARG A 39 7.45 34.25 -2.19
N LEU A 40 8.71 34.71 -2.16
CA LEU A 40 9.87 33.85 -1.96
C LEU A 40 9.88 33.28 -0.54
N ARG A 41 9.49 34.00 0.52
CA ARG A 41 9.32 33.41 1.86
C ARG A 41 8.15 32.42 1.92
N ARG A 42 7.13 32.55 1.07
CA ARG A 42 6.10 31.50 0.90
C ARG A 42 6.59 30.32 0.06
N ALA A 43 7.43 30.55 -0.94
CA ALA A 43 8.01 29.51 -1.79
C ALA A 43 9.25 28.83 -1.19
N VAL A 44 9.92 29.51 -0.26
CA VAL A 44 11.11 29.11 0.53
C VAL A 44 10.73 28.92 2.00
N SER A 45 9.42 28.95 2.32
CA SER A 45 8.90 28.20 3.46
C SER A 45 8.95 26.73 3.11
N LEU A 46 10.17 26.21 3.01
CA LEU A 46 10.52 24.79 3.12
C LEU A 46 10.37 24.31 4.57
N ARG A 47 9.40 24.89 5.31
CA ARG A 47 8.81 24.26 6.49
C ARG A 47 7.69 23.36 5.96
N ASP A 48 7.75 22.09 6.34
CA ASP A 48 6.87 20.96 5.99
C ASP A 48 7.34 19.97 4.90
N MET A 49 8.65 19.73 4.77
CA MET A 49 9.13 18.47 4.13
C MET A 49 8.99 17.22 5.03
N THR A 50 8.25 17.33 6.13
CA THR A 50 7.80 16.22 6.97
C THR A 50 6.29 16.13 6.83
N GLN A 51 5.80 15.36 5.85
CA GLN A 51 4.37 15.05 5.76
C GLN A 51 4.07 13.92 6.74
N ILE A 52 3.86 14.27 8.00
CA ILE A 52 3.55 13.30 9.05
C ILE A 52 2.13 12.79 8.83
N ILE A 53 1.99 11.49 8.57
CA ILE A 53 0.68 10.88 8.27
C ILE A 53 -0.06 10.35 9.50
N PHE A 54 0.64 9.75 10.48
CA PHE A 54 -0.01 9.05 11.60
C PHE A 54 0.06 9.82 12.92
N SER A 55 1.26 9.99 13.46
CA SER A 55 1.53 10.70 14.71
C SER A 55 2.72 11.63 14.54
N ASP A 56 2.55 12.84 15.06
CA ASP A 56 3.52 13.94 15.16
C ASP A 56 4.65 13.69 16.16
N GLU A 57 4.65 12.53 16.82
CA GLU A 57 5.75 12.11 17.69
C GLU A 57 7.09 12.19 16.94
N PRO A 58 8.06 12.97 17.47
CA PRO A 58 9.39 13.03 16.91
C PRO A 58 10.14 11.74 17.24
N ALA A 59 10.89 11.22 16.28
CA ALA A 59 11.73 10.06 16.54
C ALA A 59 12.91 10.45 17.44
N LYS A 60 13.08 9.72 18.54
CA LYS A 60 14.20 9.89 19.47
C LYS A 60 15.41 9.04 19.09
N GLY A 61 15.23 8.07 18.20
CA GLY A 61 16.25 7.16 17.70
C GLY A 61 16.61 7.41 16.24
N TRP A 62 17.24 6.41 15.63
CA TRP A 62 17.71 6.50 14.24
C TRP A 62 16.58 6.13 13.27
N ILE A 63 16.14 7.08 12.44
CA ILE A 63 15.27 6.79 11.30
C ILE A 63 16.14 6.50 10.07
N PRO A 64 15.88 5.44 9.30
CA PRO A 64 16.60 5.16 8.07
C PRO A 64 16.35 6.22 6.99
N PRO A 65 17.35 6.57 6.14
CA PRO A 65 17.13 7.43 4.97
C PRO A 65 16.02 6.87 4.07
N SER A 66 15.15 7.71 3.50
CA SER A 66 14.00 7.24 2.70
C SER A 66 14.39 6.29 1.57
N ILE A 67 15.52 6.56 0.91
CA ILE A 67 16.02 5.70 -0.18
C ILE A 67 16.56 4.36 0.33
N ALA A 68 17.03 4.30 1.58
CA ALA A 68 17.54 3.09 2.21
C ALA A 68 16.42 2.28 2.89
N ALA A 69 15.30 2.91 3.24
CA ALA A 69 14.21 2.28 3.97
C ALA A 69 13.64 1.01 3.28
N PRO A 70 13.42 0.96 1.94
CA PRO A 70 13.01 -0.26 1.26
C PRO A 70 14.01 -1.40 1.46
N PHE A 71 15.31 -1.13 1.32
CA PHE A 71 16.36 -2.14 1.46
C PHE A 71 16.49 -2.66 2.89
N ILE A 72 16.36 -1.77 3.88
CA ILE A 72 16.35 -2.15 5.29
C ILE A 72 15.11 -2.99 5.60
N GLY A 73 13.94 -2.61 5.07
CA GLY A 73 12.70 -3.37 5.21
C GLY A 73 12.83 -4.78 4.63
N ILE A 74 13.37 -4.89 3.41
CA ILE A 74 13.62 -6.18 2.75
C ILE A 74 14.66 -6.98 3.53
N PHE A 75 15.71 -6.35 4.07
CA PHE A 75 16.69 -7.03 4.90
C PHE A 75 16.06 -7.60 6.17
N ILE A 76 15.24 -6.82 6.89
CA ILE A 76 14.51 -7.29 8.08
C ILE A 76 13.56 -8.44 7.69
N LEU A 77 12.86 -8.33 6.56
CA LEU A 77 12.01 -9.38 6.01
C LEU A 77 12.78 -10.68 5.79
N VAL A 78 13.87 -10.64 5.03
CA VAL A 78 14.67 -11.82 4.71
C VAL A 78 15.22 -12.45 5.99
N VAL A 79 15.83 -11.65 6.88
CA VAL A 79 16.41 -12.18 8.13
C VAL A 79 15.35 -12.79 9.05
N SER A 80 14.14 -12.21 9.12
CA SER A 80 13.09 -12.73 9.99
C SER A 80 12.40 -13.97 9.43
N MET A 81 12.17 -14.03 8.12
CA MET A 81 11.37 -15.09 7.49
C MET A 81 12.20 -16.29 7.04
N LEU A 82 13.42 -16.06 6.53
CA LEU A 82 14.25 -17.10 5.91
C LEU A 82 14.47 -18.34 6.82
N PRO A 83 14.75 -18.21 8.13
CA PRO A 83 14.91 -19.40 8.98
C PRO A 83 13.64 -20.25 9.06
N GLY A 84 12.48 -19.61 9.17
CA GLY A 84 11.18 -20.30 9.20
C GLY A 84 10.91 -20.98 7.87
N ASP A 85 11.10 -20.27 6.77
CA ASP A 85 10.81 -20.77 5.42
C ASP A 85 11.73 -21.94 5.03
N LEU A 86 13.02 -21.88 5.39
CA LEU A 86 13.94 -23.00 5.25
C LEU A 86 13.55 -24.20 6.12
N GLY A 87 13.08 -23.94 7.35
CA GLY A 87 12.55 -24.98 8.23
C GLY A 87 11.33 -25.68 7.63
N LEU A 88 10.39 -24.93 7.07
CA LEU A 88 9.22 -25.50 6.39
C LEU A 88 9.61 -26.34 5.18
N ALA A 89 10.56 -25.85 4.37
CA ALA A 89 11.06 -26.57 3.21
C ALA A 89 11.76 -27.86 3.60
N TYR A 90 12.62 -27.82 4.62
CA TYR A 90 13.32 -28.99 5.15
C TYR A 90 12.33 -30.05 5.68
N LEU A 91 11.26 -29.62 6.34
CA LEU A 91 10.20 -30.49 6.86
C LEU A 91 9.18 -30.94 5.80
N GLY A 92 9.31 -30.48 4.55
CA GLY A 92 8.41 -30.85 3.46
C GLY A 92 7.05 -30.14 3.46
N PHE A 93 6.89 -29.04 4.21
CA PHE A 93 5.67 -28.24 4.28
C PHE A 93 5.57 -27.12 3.23
N THR A 94 6.53 -27.00 2.31
CA THR A 94 6.44 -26.10 1.15
C THR A 94 6.53 -26.87 -0.15
N GLU A 95 5.74 -26.44 -1.14
CA GLU A 95 5.90 -26.92 -2.51
C GLU A 95 7.26 -26.51 -3.08
N PRO A 96 7.80 -27.21 -4.10
CA PRO A 96 9.12 -26.90 -4.69
C PRO A 96 9.26 -25.46 -5.19
N MET A 97 8.14 -24.75 -5.30
CA MET A 97 8.01 -23.42 -5.90
C MET A 97 7.67 -22.33 -4.88
N GLY A 98 7.67 -22.65 -3.58
CA GLY A 98 7.52 -21.68 -2.50
C GLY A 98 6.24 -21.72 -1.66
N PRO A 99 5.03 -21.96 -2.20
CA PRO A 99 3.83 -21.85 -1.39
C PRO A 99 3.74 -22.97 -0.34
N PRO A 100 3.11 -22.71 0.81
CA PRO A 100 2.89 -23.72 1.84
C PRO A 100 1.98 -24.85 1.34
N ARG A 101 2.24 -26.08 1.79
CA ARG A 101 1.42 -27.26 1.50
C ARG A 101 0.21 -27.32 2.42
N GLY A 102 -0.95 -27.00 1.85
CA GLY A 102 -2.24 -27.11 2.52
C GLY A 102 -2.36 -26.27 3.81
N PRO A 103 -3.42 -26.49 4.60
CA PRO A 103 -3.71 -25.66 5.76
C PRO A 103 -2.59 -25.67 6.81
N LEU A 104 -2.02 -26.85 7.14
CA LEU A 104 -0.97 -26.94 8.15
C LEU A 104 0.30 -26.18 7.74
N GLY A 105 0.76 -26.33 6.49
CA GLY A 105 1.90 -25.57 5.99
C GLY A 105 1.66 -24.07 6.08
N PHE A 106 0.44 -23.61 5.78
CA PHE A 106 0.08 -22.21 5.86
C PHE A 106 0.16 -21.69 7.31
N PHE A 107 -0.36 -22.45 8.29
CA PHE A 107 -0.24 -22.06 9.71
C PHE A 107 1.21 -22.02 10.21
N LEU A 108 2.04 -22.97 9.79
CA LEU A 108 3.44 -22.97 10.19
C LEU A 108 4.20 -21.78 9.57
N MET A 109 3.83 -21.35 8.36
CA MET A 109 4.36 -20.12 7.73
C MET A 109 4.01 -18.85 8.51
N LEU A 110 2.94 -18.83 9.31
CA LEU A 110 2.61 -17.67 10.16
C LEU A 110 3.67 -17.39 11.22
N VAL A 111 4.53 -18.37 11.55
CA VAL A 111 5.69 -18.14 12.43
C VAL A 111 6.66 -17.16 11.77
N SER A 112 6.95 -17.31 10.47
CA SER A 112 7.78 -16.39 9.69
C SER A 112 7.18 -14.97 9.66
N PHE A 113 5.87 -14.86 9.39
CA PHE A 113 5.17 -13.56 9.42
C PHE A 113 5.17 -12.93 10.81
N SER A 114 4.94 -13.72 11.86
CA SER A 114 4.97 -13.24 13.24
C SER A 114 6.36 -12.73 13.63
N ALA A 115 7.42 -13.45 13.23
CA ALA A 115 8.80 -13.03 13.43
C ALA A 115 9.08 -11.68 12.74
N LEU A 116 8.64 -11.52 11.48
CA LEU A 116 8.75 -10.25 10.75
C LEU A 116 8.01 -9.11 11.46
N GLY A 117 6.76 -9.34 11.86
CA GLY A 117 5.96 -8.34 12.58
C GLY A 117 6.62 -7.89 13.88
N LEU A 118 7.13 -8.84 14.66
CA LEU A 118 7.87 -8.57 15.90
C LEU A 118 9.19 -7.84 15.64
N ALA A 119 9.94 -8.21 14.59
CA ALA A 119 11.19 -7.57 14.23
C ALA A 119 10.98 -6.10 13.85
N VAL A 120 9.97 -5.80 13.02
CA VAL A 120 9.64 -4.40 12.66
C VAL A 120 9.06 -3.63 13.85
N ALA A 121 8.24 -4.26 14.69
CA ALA A 121 7.75 -3.62 15.92
C ALA A 121 8.90 -3.29 16.88
N GLY A 122 9.85 -4.21 17.05
CA GLY A 122 11.07 -4.03 17.83
C GLY A 122 11.96 -2.94 17.24
N TRP A 123 12.12 -2.91 15.92
CA TRP A 123 12.84 -1.84 15.21
C TRP A 123 12.24 -0.47 15.52
N VAL A 124 10.92 -0.30 15.36
CA VAL A 124 10.22 0.96 15.65
C VAL A 124 10.39 1.37 17.11
N ARG A 125 10.28 0.43 18.05
CA ARG A 125 10.31 0.70 19.49
C ARG A 125 11.72 0.94 20.04
N TRP A 126 12.71 0.20 19.58
CA TRP A 126 14.04 0.17 20.18
C TRP A 126 15.10 0.91 19.35
N VAL A 127 15.03 0.83 18.02
CA VAL A 127 15.98 1.50 17.11
C VAL A 127 15.52 2.94 16.83
N GLU A 128 14.28 3.11 16.39
CA GLU A 128 13.72 4.43 16.08
C GLU A 128 13.21 5.16 17.33
N LYS A 129 12.96 4.42 18.42
CA LYS A 129 12.43 4.91 19.70
C LYS A 129 11.15 5.73 19.50
N ARG A 130 10.19 5.16 18.76
CA ARG A 130 8.86 5.72 18.47
C ARG A 130 7.75 4.80 18.94
N SER A 131 6.55 5.33 19.15
CA SER A 131 5.35 4.53 19.36
C SER A 131 4.96 3.75 18.10
N LEU A 132 4.22 2.64 18.27
CA LEU A 132 3.60 1.92 17.15
C LEU A 132 2.48 2.73 16.47
N ALA A 133 1.88 3.68 17.20
CA ALA A 133 0.93 4.63 16.63
C ALA A 133 1.56 5.45 15.49
N SER A 134 2.85 5.79 15.63
CA SER A 134 3.62 6.47 14.59
C SER A 134 3.81 5.65 13.31
N ALA A 135 3.56 4.33 13.36
CA ALA A 135 3.58 3.39 12.24
C ALA A 135 2.15 2.92 11.87
N GLY A 136 1.12 3.71 12.21
CA GLY A 136 -0.23 3.54 11.69
C GLY A 136 -1.20 2.77 12.58
N LEU A 137 -0.71 2.10 13.65
CA LEU A 137 -1.53 1.47 14.68
C LEU A 137 -2.12 2.53 15.62
N CYS A 138 -2.92 3.43 15.06
CA CYS A 138 -3.38 4.65 15.72
C CYS A 138 -4.86 4.95 15.42
N GLY A 139 -5.40 5.90 16.20
CA GLY A 139 -6.78 6.38 16.12
C GLY A 139 -7.76 5.50 16.89
N GLU A 140 -8.88 6.10 17.30
CA GLU A 140 -9.94 5.42 18.02
C GLU A 140 -10.67 4.40 17.13
N GLY A 141 -11.25 3.38 17.78
CA GLY A 141 -12.09 2.38 17.12
C GLY A 141 -11.33 1.50 16.12
N GLY A 142 -10.07 1.13 16.40
CA GLY A 142 -9.25 0.28 15.52
C GLY A 142 -9.97 -1.00 15.10
N LEU A 143 -10.58 -1.72 16.04
CA LEU A 143 -11.39 -2.91 15.74
C LEU A 143 -12.57 -2.60 14.80
N LYS A 144 -13.30 -1.50 15.03
CA LYS A 144 -14.40 -1.09 14.15
C LYS A 144 -13.89 -0.80 12.74
N LYS A 145 -12.78 -0.08 12.59
CA LYS A 145 -12.15 0.20 11.28
C LYS A 145 -11.72 -1.09 10.59
N PHE A 146 -11.13 -2.01 11.34
CA PHE A 146 -10.74 -3.33 10.84
C PHE A 146 -11.95 -4.12 10.35
N LEU A 147 -13.03 -4.22 11.12
CA LEU A 147 -14.24 -4.95 10.72
C LEU A 147 -14.95 -4.31 9.51
N ILE A 148 -14.96 -2.97 9.41
CA ILE A 148 -15.43 -2.27 8.22
C ILE A 148 -14.57 -2.64 7.01
N GLY A 149 -13.24 -2.59 7.17
CA GLY A 149 -12.30 -3.04 6.15
C GLY A 149 -12.58 -4.46 5.69
N LEU A 150 -12.66 -5.40 6.63
CA LEU A 150 -12.96 -6.82 6.40
C LEU A 150 -14.21 -7.00 5.55
N THR A 151 -15.29 -6.32 5.92
CA THR A 151 -16.56 -6.36 5.20
C THR A 151 -16.41 -5.81 3.78
N LEU A 152 -15.68 -4.71 3.60
CA LEU A 152 -15.42 -4.13 2.28
C LEU A 152 -14.52 -5.02 1.41
N GLY A 153 -13.54 -5.71 1.99
CA GLY A 153 -12.69 -6.68 1.29
C GLY A 153 -13.50 -7.86 0.76
N ILE A 154 -14.35 -8.45 1.62
CA ILE A 154 -15.31 -9.50 1.25
C ILE A 154 -16.23 -9.01 0.13
N ALA A 155 -16.81 -7.82 0.27
CA ALA A 155 -17.75 -7.27 -0.69
C ALA A 155 -17.08 -7.02 -2.06
N MET A 156 -15.88 -6.45 -2.09
CA MET A 156 -15.13 -6.20 -3.32
C MET A 156 -14.74 -7.50 -4.02
N MET A 157 -14.24 -8.49 -3.27
CA MET A 157 -13.90 -9.79 -3.83
C MET A 157 -15.15 -10.50 -4.41
N SER A 158 -16.27 -10.45 -3.68
CA SER A 158 -17.56 -10.98 -4.15
C SER A 158 -18.00 -10.33 -5.45
N ALA A 159 -17.90 -8.99 -5.54
CA ALA A 159 -18.27 -8.24 -6.73
C ALA A 159 -17.40 -8.60 -7.94
N ILE A 160 -16.08 -8.74 -7.74
CA ILE A 160 -15.14 -9.13 -8.78
C ILE A 160 -15.44 -10.54 -9.28
N VAL A 161 -15.56 -11.51 -8.38
CA VAL A 161 -15.86 -12.91 -8.73
C VAL A 161 -17.20 -13.01 -9.45
N THR A 162 -18.20 -12.27 -9.00
CA THR A 162 -19.51 -12.19 -9.67
C THR A 162 -19.38 -11.60 -11.07
N ALA A 163 -18.63 -10.52 -11.25
CA ALA A 163 -18.42 -9.91 -12.56
C ALA A 163 -17.69 -10.86 -13.53
N ILE A 164 -16.68 -11.59 -13.05
CA ILE A 164 -15.99 -12.62 -13.83
C ILE A 164 -16.97 -13.73 -14.23
N ALA A 165 -17.76 -14.26 -13.29
CA ALA A 165 -18.73 -15.31 -13.55
C ALA A 165 -19.81 -14.89 -14.56
N LEU A 166 -20.38 -13.69 -14.40
CA LEU A 166 -21.37 -13.13 -15.33
C LEU A 166 -20.80 -12.88 -16.74
N SER A 167 -19.48 -12.67 -16.82
CA SER A 167 -18.76 -12.52 -18.09
C SER A 167 -18.32 -13.86 -18.70
N GLY A 168 -18.70 -14.99 -18.10
CA GLY A 168 -18.34 -16.33 -18.55
C GLY A 168 -16.93 -16.79 -18.17
N GLY A 169 -16.24 -16.08 -17.29
CA GLY A 169 -14.89 -16.41 -16.83
C GLY A 169 -14.84 -17.48 -15.74
N TYR A 170 -15.96 -17.75 -15.08
CA TYR A 170 -16.10 -18.83 -14.12
C TYR A 170 -17.34 -19.68 -14.40
N ARG A 171 -17.19 -21.00 -14.24
CA ARG A 171 -18.29 -21.95 -14.23
C ARG A 171 -18.52 -22.44 -12.81
N VAL A 172 -19.77 -22.47 -12.39
CA VAL A 172 -20.18 -23.07 -11.12
C VAL A 172 -20.03 -24.59 -11.21
N ALA A 173 -19.24 -25.16 -10.28
CA ALA A 173 -19.06 -26.60 -10.17
C ALA A 173 -19.90 -27.21 -9.05
N ASP A 174 -20.01 -26.52 -7.91
CA ASP A 174 -20.78 -27.00 -6.76
C ASP A 174 -21.23 -25.84 -5.86
N LEU A 175 -22.27 -26.04 -5.04
CA LEU A 175 -22.82 -25.05 -4.11
C LEU A 175 -22.51 -25.44 -2.67
N ALA A 176 -21.83 -24.54 -1.96
CA ALA A 176 -21.50 -24.66 -0.55
C ALA A 176 -20.88 -26.02 -0.10
N PRO A 177 -19.91 -26.60 -0.83
CA PRO A 177 -19.35 -27.91 -0.51
C PRO A 177 -18.70 -28.01 0.87
N ALA A 178 -18.27 -26.88 1.47
CA ALA A 178 -17.71 -26.87 2.82
C ALA A 178 -18.67 -27.40 3.89
N PHE A 179 -19.99 -27.30 3.68
CA PHE A 179 -20.98 -27.79 4.64
C PHE A 179 -21.13 -29.32 4.64
N ALA A 180 -20.49 -30.03 3.70
CA ALA A 180 -20.48 -31.48 3.69
C ALA A 180 -19.68 -32.07 4.87
N THR A 181 -18.75 -31.32 5.47
CA THR A 181 -17.95 -31.80 6.62
C THR A 181 -17.75 -30.70 7.68
N PRO A 182 -18.05 -30.95 8.97
CA PRO A 182 -17.80 -29.97 10.04
C PRO A 182 -16.33 -29.57 10.18
N ALA A 183 -15.40 -30.46 9.86
CA ALA A 183 -13.97 -30.20 9.88
C ALA A 183 -13.56 -29.08 8.91
N ALA A 184 -14.19 -29.01 7.72
CA ALA A 184 -13.91 -27.95 6.75
C ALA A 184 -14.29 -26.57 7.30
N LEU A 185 -15.43 -26.45 8.00
CA LEU A 185 -15.85 -25.20 8.62
C LEU A 185 -14.85 -24.73 9.70
N GLY A 186 -14.33 -25.66 10.50
CA GLY A 186 -13.27 -25.38 11.47
C GLY A 186 -12.00 -24.85 10.80
N TRP A 187 -11.54 -25.50 9.74
CA TRP A 187 -10.36 -25.04 8.98
C TRP A 187 -10.57 -23.69 8.29
N ILE A 188 -11.76 -23.42 7.74
CA ILE A 188 -12.10 -22.13 7.14
C ILE A 188 -12.07 -21.00 8.18
N ALA A 189 -12.56 -21.25 9.38
CA ALA A 189 -12.49 -20.29 10.49
C ALA A 189 -11.04 -20.06 10.94
N LEU A 190 -10.23 -21.11 11.03
CA LEU A 190 -8.80 -20.98 11.32
C LEU A 190 -8.08 -20.20 10.21
N LEU A 191 -8.43 -20.43 8.94
CA LEU A 191 -7.83 -19.73 7.79
C LEU A 191 -8.03 -18.22 7.90
N LEU A 192 -9.20 -17.76 8.38
CA LEU A 192 -9.43 -16.35 8.68
C LEU A 192 -8.42 -15.82 9.71
N ALA A 193 -8.23 -16.55 10.82
CA ALA A 193 -7.25 -16.16 11.83
C ALA A 193 -5.81 -16.13 11.28
N GLY A 194 -5.48 -17.04 10.35
CA GLY A 194 -4.19 -17.01 9.68
C GLY A 194 -4.00 -15.80 8.78
N PHE A 195 -5.00 -15.44 7.97
CA PHE A 195 -4.96 -14.22 7.18
C PHE A 195 -4.94 -12.96 8.03
N VAL A 196 -5.59 -12.94 9.20
CA VAL A 196 -5.47 -11.83 10.17
C VAL A 196 -4.00 -11.57 10.50
N VAL A 197 -3.19 -12.60 10.73
CA VAL A 197 -1.76 -12.44 11.00
C VAL A 197 -1.01 -12.04 9.72
N GLN A 198 -1.14 -12.83 8.65
CA GLN A 198 -0.39 -12.64 7.41
C GLN A 198 -0.61 -11.24 6.80
N ALA A 199 -1.85 -10.89 6.49
CA ALA A 199 -2.18 -9.63 5.84
C ALA A 199 -1.91 -8.42 6.76
N SER A 200 -2.15 -8.55 8.08
CA SER A 200 -1.86 -7.44 9.00
C SER A 200 -0.37 -7.16 9.12
N VAL A 201 0.48 -8.20 9.14
CA VAL A 201 1.93 -8.01 9.17
C VAL A 201 2.39 -7.30 7.89
N GLU A 202 1.91 -7.71 6.72
CA GLU A 202 2.27 -7.05 5.46
C GLU A 202 1.87 -5.57 5.46
N GLU A 203 0.63 -5.26 5.82
CA GLU A 203 0.17 -3.87 5.88
C GLU A 203 0.94 -3.07 6.94
N PHE A 204 1.28 -3.66 8.08
CA PHE A 204 2.10 -3.03 9.11
C PHE A 204 3.51 -2.70 8.60
N VAL A 205 4.17 -3.62 7.89
CA VAL A 205 5.52 -3.40 7.37
C VAL A 205 5.52 -2.38 6.24
N PHE A 206 4.68 -2.56 5.23
CA PHE A 206 4.75 -1.78 4.00
C PHE A 206 4.00 -0.44 4.08
N ARG A 207 2.81 -0.41 4.69
CA ARG A 207 1.96 0.79 4.76
C ARG A 207 2.05 1.49 6.12
N GLY A 208 2.35 0.74 7.17
CA GLY A 208 2.63 1.30 8.49
C GLY A 208 4.03 1.88 8.56
N TRP A 209 5.05 1.02 8.57
CA TRP A 209 6.43 1.43 8.79
C TRP A 209 7.09 2.07 7.56
N LEU A 210 7.16 1.36 6.43
CA LEU A 210 7.92 1.83 5.26
C LEU A 210 7.31 3.11 4.67
N PHE A 211 6.00 3.11 4.42
CA PHE A 211 5.30 4.27 3.87
C PHE A 211 5.45 5.51 4.77
N SER A 212 5.22 5.39 6.09
CA SER A 212 5.37 6.52 7.02
C SER A 212 6.81 7.01 7.13
N THR A 213 7.78 6.10 7.02
CA THR A 213 9.21 6.43 7.06
C THR A 213 9.63 7.26 5.85
N VAL A 214 9.17 6.90 4.65
CA VAL A 214 9.43 7.68 3.43
C VAL A 214 8.74 9.05 3.50
N MET A 215 7.47 9.07 3.94
CA MET A 215 6.68 10.31 4.12
C MET A 215 7.31 11.33 5.06
N ARG A 216 7.99 10.86 6.13
CA ARG A 216 8.63 11.73 7.12
C ARG A 216 9.81 12.53 6.57
N ARG A 217 10.45 12.10 5.49
CA ARG A 217 11.66 12.77 4.99
C ARG A 217 11.51 13.29 3.57
N TRP A 218 10.65 12.65 2.76
CA TRP A 218 10.42 12.98 1.37
C TRP A 218 8.96 13.42 1.17
N ASN A 219 8.29 12.93 0.12
CA ASN A 219 6.96 13.36 -0.27
C ASN A 219 6.05 12.16 -0.56
N MET A 220 4.76 12.47 -0.76
CA MET A 220 3.72 11.46 -1.00
C MET A 220 3.99 10.60 -2.22
N THR A 221 4.39 11.20 -3.35
CA THR A 221 4.67 10.45 -4.58
C THR A 221 5.75 9.40 -4.35
N ALA A 222 6.84 9.77 -3.67
CA ALA A 222 7.89 8.83 -3.37
C ALA A 222 7.46 7.73 -2.39
N ALA A 223 6.62 8.04 -1.40
CA ALA A 223 6.10 7.02 -0.48
C ALA A 223 5.24 5.97 -1.20
N PHE A 224 4.37 6.41 -2.12
CA PHE A 224 3.59 5.50 -2.98
C PHE A 224 4.49 4.61 -3.82
N ILE A 225 5.46 5.20 -4.54
CA ILE A 225 6.33 4.46 -5.45
C ILE A 225 7.22 3.49 -4.68
N LEU A 226 7.91 3.95 -3.64
CA LEU A 226 8.88 3.11 -2.91
C LEU A 226 8.21 2.01 -2.10
N SER A 227 7.07 2.28 -1.46
CA SER A 227 6.32 1.24 -0.74
C SER A 227 5.75 0.20 -1.71
N SER A 228 5.15 0.64 -2.82
CA SER A 228 4.55 -0.27 -3.80
C SER A 228 5.59 -1.08 -4.57
N ALA A 229 6.73 -0.47 -4.92
CA ALA A 229 7.84 -1.17 -5.55
C ALA A 229 8.48 -2.19 -4.60
N ALA A 230 8.67 -1.85 -3.32
CA ALA A 230 9.20 -2.80 -2.34
C ALA A 230 8.25 -3.99 -2.14
N PHE A 231 6.95 -3.73 -2.02
CA PHE A 231 5.93 -4.80 -1.91
C PHE A 231 5.94 -5.69 -3.15
N THR A 232 5.95 -5.10 -4.35
CA THR A 232 5.99 -5.87 -5.60
C THR A 232 7.28 -6.66 -5.75
N PHE A 233 8.41 -6.09 -5.33
CA PHE A 233 9.72 -6.75 -5.41
C PHE A 233 9.78 -8.03 -4.58
N VAL A 234 9.20 -8.04 -3.37
CA VAL A 234 9.20 -9.24 -2.52
C VAL A 234 8.28 -10.35 -3.04
N HIS A 235 7.39 -10.03 -4.01
CA HIS A 235 6.55 -11.00 -4.71
C HIS A 235 7.19 -11.51 -6.01
N LEU A 236 8.38 -11.01 -6.37
CA LEU A 236 9.10 -11.50 -7.54
C LEU A 236 9.51 -12.96 -7.31
N SER A 237 9.07 -13.84 -8.22
CA SER A 237 9.47 -15.24 -8.24
C SER A 237 9.84 -15.67 -9.65
N PRO A 238 10.56 -16.80 -9.83
CA PRO A 238 10.88 -17.31 -11.16
C PRO A 238 9.67 -17.57 -12.08
N ARG A 239 8.46 -17.67 -11.51
CA ARG A 239 7.20 -17.91 -12.23
C ARG A 239 6.31 -16.66 -12.33
N ALA A 240 6.67 -15.57 -11.64
CA ALA A 240 5.86 -14.37 -11.62
C ALA A 240 5.72 -13.80 -13.03
N THR A 241 4.49 -13.70 -13.51
CA THR A 241 4.21 -13.05 -14.79
C THR A 241 4.31 -11.54 -14.64
N VAL A 242 4.63 -10.83 -15.73
CA VAL A 242 4.63 -9.35 -15.72
C VAL A 242 3.25 -8.82 -15.31
N SER A 243 2.18 -9.47 -15.76
CA SER A 243 0.81 -9.12 -15.37
C SER A 243 0.58 -9.28 -13.86
N ALA A 244 1.05 -10.37 -13.25
CA ALA A 244 0.93 -10.58 -11.80
C ALA A 244 1.65 -9.46 -11.03
N LEU A 245 2.89 -9.14 -11.40
CA LEU A 245 3.66 -8.05 -10.77
C LEU A 245 2.99 -6.69 -10.93
N VAL A 246 2.40 -6.41 -12.09
CA VAL A 246 1.62 -5.18 -12.31
C VAL A 246 0.39 -5.15 -11.39
N MET A 247 -0.35 -6.26 -11.25
CA MET A 247 -1.50 -6.32 -10.34
C MET A 247 -1.08 -6.14 -8.88
N THR A 248 0.00 -6.80 -8.44
CA THR A 248 0.59 -6.62 -7.11
C THR A 248 0.98 -5.15 -6.85
N PHE A 249 1.53 -4.48 -7.85
CA PHE A 249 1.86 -3.05 -7.75
C PHE A 249 0.61 -2.18 -7.62
N ILE A 250 -0.43 -2.44 -8.43
CA ILE A 250 -1.71 -1.71 -8.37
C ILE A 250 -2.40 -1.92 -7.02
N PHE A 251 -2.40 -3.13 -6.49
CA PHE A 251 -2.85 -3.43 -5.14
C PHE A 251 -2.10 -2.59 -4.09
N ALA A 252 -0.77 -2.50 -4.20
CA ALA A 252 0.02 -1.73 -3.25
C ALA A 252 -0.26 -0.22 -3.32
N ILE A 253 -0.52 0.30 -4.52
CA ILE A 253 -0.97 1.69 -4.72
C ILE A 253 -2.33 1.91 -4.07
N PHE A 254 -3.28 0.99 -4.24
CA PHE A 254 -4.59 1.04 -3.60
C PHE A 254 -4.47 1.09 -2.07
N ALA A 255 -3.66 0.19 -1.49
CA ALA A 255 -3.47 0.14 -0.05
C ALA A 255 -2.80 1.42 0.49
N CYS A 256 -1.84 2.00 -0.25
CA CYS A 256 -1.27 3.32 0.07
C CYS A 256 -2.34 4.43 0.02
N ALA A 257 -3.21 4.42 -1.00
CA ALA A 257 -4.32 5.38 -1.12
C ALA A 257 -5.31 5.26 0.04
N TRP A 258 -5.65 4.04 0.45
CA TRP A 258 -6.50 3.81 1.62
C TRP A 258 -5.90 4.39 2.88
N VAL A 259 -4.63 4.10 3.14
CA VAL A 259 -3.93 4.55 4.34
C VAL A 259 -3.78 6.07 4.37
N ARG A 260 -3.53 6.69 3.21
CA ARG A 260 -3.55 8.15 3.06
C ARG A 260 -4.93 8.72 3.39
N TYR A 261 -6.01 8.07 2.96
CA TYR A 261 -7.38 8.53 3.21
C TYR A 261 -7.83 8.32 4.67
N SER A 262 -7.41 7.22 5.32
CA SER A 262 -7.87 6.83 6.65
C SER A 262 -6.97 7.32 7.79
N ASN A 263 -5.73 7.75 7.50
CA ASN A 263 -4.67 8.03 8.47
C ASN A 263 -4.49 6.92 9.51
N SER A 264 -4.74 5.66 9.13
CA SER A 264 -4.70 4.51 10.02
C SER A 264 -4.67 3.22 9.21
N ILE A 265 -3.84 2.25 9.62
CA ILE A 265 -3.72 0.97 8.88
C ILE A 265 -4.80 -0.04 9.25
N TRP A 266 -5.54 0.14 10.35
CA TRP A 266 -6.56 -0.82 10.80
C TRP A 266 -7.56 -1.20 9.71
N GLY A 267 -8.03 -0.21 8.93
CA GLY A 267 -9.00 -0.45 7.87
C GLY A 267 -8.42 -1.24 6.69
N VAL A 268 -7.20 -0.91 6.25
CA VAL A 268 -6.57 -1.64 5.12
C VAL A 268 -6.15 -3.05 5.54
N MET A 269 -5.74 -3.25 6.80
CA MET A 269 -5.49 -4.58 7.36
C MET A 269 -6.74 -5.44 7.26
N GLY A 270 -7.87 -4.95 7.78
CA GLY A 270 -9.13 -5.67 7.70
C GLY A 270 -9.53 -5.96 6.26
N TRP A 271 -9.42 -4.97 5.38
CA TRP A 271 -9.73 -5.13 3.96
C TRP A 271 -8.90 -6.23 3.30
N HIS A 272 -7.58 -6.22 3.52
CA HIS A 272 -6.67 -7.21 2.96
C HIS A 272 -6.98 -8.62 3.51
N VAL A 273 -7.29 -8.74 4.81
CA VAL A 273 -7.76 -10.01 5.41
C VAL A 273 -9.02 -10.52 4.73
N GLY A 274 -10.02 -9.65 4.55
CA GLY A 274 -11.32 -10.02 3.97
C GLY A 274 -11.19 -10.40 2.50
N TRP A 275 -10.33 -9.70 1.77
CA TRP A 275 -9.98 -9.98 0.39
C TRP A 275 -9.36 -11.38 0.23
N ASN A 276 -8.26 -11.65 0.95
CA ASN A 276 -7.55 -12.94 0.84
C ASN A 276 -8.41 -14.09 1.34
N TRP A 277 -9.00 -13.95 2.54
CA TRP A 277 -9.80 -15.01 3.13
C TRP A 277 -10.98 -15.39 2.26
N PHE A 278 -11.72 -14.40 1.74
CA PHE A 278 -12.96 -14.70 1.03
C PHE A 278 -12.76 -15.19 -0.39
N ALA A 279 -11.66 -14.83 -1.05
CA ALA A 279 -11.27 -15.46 -2.32
C ALA A 279 -11.11 -16.97 -2.15
N GLY A 280 -10.20 -17.39 -1.25
CA GLY A 280 -9.94 -18.81 -1.02
C GLY A 280 -11.12 -19.54 -0.37
N ALA A 281 -11.59 -19.05 0.77
CA ALA A 281 -12.64 -19.72 1.53
C ALA A 281 -14.02 -19.63 0.86
N GLY A 282 -14.36 -18.50 0.24
CA GLY A 282 -15.68 -18.30 -0.36
C GLY A 282 -15.86 -19.11 -1.64
N PHE A 283 -14.82 -19.14 -2.49
CA PHE A 283 -14.95 -19.52 -3.88
C PHE A 283 -14.06 -20.69 -4.34
N ASP A 284 -13.15 -21.17 -3.48
CA ASP A 284 -12.15 -22.19 -3.84
C ASP A 284 -11.34 -21.76 -5.08
N VAL A 285 -10.83 -20.53 -5.03
CA VAL A 285 -9.96 -19.96 -6.07
C VAL A 285 -8.63 -19.51 -5.47
N PRO A 286 -7.52 -19.54 -6.23
CA PRO A 286 -6.22 -19.13 -5.73
C PRO A 286 -6.17 -17.64 -5.33
N ILE A 287 -5.25 -17.31 -4.42
CA ILE A 287 -4.94 -15.94 -3.99
C ILE A 287 -3.45 -15.71 -4.22
N THR A 288 -3.07 -14.90 -5.21
CA THR A 288 -1.67 -14.67 -5.59
C THR A 288 -0.91 -16.00 -5.76
N GLY A 289 -1.57 -16.99 -6.37
CA GLY A 289 -1.04 -18.34 -6.57
C GLY A 289 -1.10 -19.29 -5.35
N LEU A 290 -1.57 -18.83 -4.19
CA LEU A 290 -1.82 -19.68 -3.03
C LEU A 290 -3.16 -20.41 -3.17
N ASP A 291 -3.10 -21.74 -3.19
CA ASP A 291 -4.26 -22.62 -3.06
C ASP A 291 -4.39 -23.06 -1.59
N THR A 292 -5.58 -22.85 -1.01
CA THR A 292 -5.85 -23.18 0.40
C THR A 292 -6.12 -24.67 0.61
N GLY A 293 -6.48 -25.40 -0.46
CA GLY A 293 -6.89 -26.80 -0.40
C GLY A 293 -8.17 -27.05 0.40
N LEU A 294 -8.94 -26.00 0.71
CA LEU A 294 -10.21 -26.09 1.44
C LEU A 294 -11.40 -25.97 0.47
N PRO A 295 -12.49 -26.72 0.72
CA PRO A 295 -13.69 -26.60 -0.11
C PRO A 295 -14.34 -25.22 0.04
N ALA A 296 -14.95 -24.72 -1.04
CA ALA A 296 -15.67 -23.46 -1.05
C ALA A 296 -16.81 -23.41 -0.02
N LEU A 297 -16.90 -22.30 0.70
CA LEU A 297 -17.96 -21.98 1.64
C LEU A 297 -19.25 -21.57 0.92
N VAL A 298 -19.15 -20.85 -0.21
CA VAL A 298 -20.30 -20.30 -0.92
C VAL A 298 -20.55 -21.06 -2.21
N VAL A 299 -19.59 -21.04 -3.14
CA VAL A 299 -19.74 -21.66 -4.45
C VAL A 299 -18.38 -22.08 -4.98
N LYS A 300 -18.23 -23.34 -5.39
CA LYS A 300 -17.00 -23.79 -6.03
C LYS A 300 -16.99 -23.31 -7.47
N LEU A 301 -16.00 -22.49 -7.81
CA LEU A 301 -15.84 -21.92 -9.15
C LEU A 301 -14.68 -22.58 -9.87
N VAL A 302 -14.85 -22.78 -11.19
CA VAL A 302 -13.80 -23.30 -12.06
C VAL A 302 -13.49 -22.25 -13.12
N PRO A 303 -12.21 -21.85 -13.32
CA PRO A 303 -11.82 -20.89 -14.35
C PRO A 303 -12.15 -21.42 -15.75
N VAL A 304 -12.75 -20.55 -16.56
CA VAL A 304 -13.07 -20.80 -17.97
C VAL A 304 -12.63 -19.60 -18.79
N GLY A 305 -12.21 -19.84 -20.04
CA GLY A 305 -11.82 -18.78 -20.96
C GLY A 305 -10.42 -18.20 -20.68
N PRO A 306 -10.13 -16.98 -21.16
CA PRO A 306 -8.78 -16.45 -21.20
C PRO A 306 -8.28 -15.96 -19.83
N ALA A 307 -6.96 -16.00 -19.64
CA ALA A 307 -6.30 -15.63 -18.39
C ALA A 307 -6.60 -14.20 -17.92
N TRP A 308 -6.76 -13.22 -18.82
CA TRP A 308 -7.09 -11.85 -18.43
C TRP A 308 -8.49 -11.72 -17.82
N LEU A 309 -9.38 -12.69 -18.06
CA LEU A 309 -10.75 -12.70 -17.58
C LEU A 309 -10.86 -13.39 -16.22
N ASN A 310 -10.26 -14.58 -16.08
CA ASN A 310 -10.35 -15.40 -14.86
C ASN A 310 -9.11 -15.29 -13.93
N GLY A 311 -8.07 -14.59 -14.40
CA GLY A 311 -6.79 -14.35 -13.73
C GLY A 311 -5.84 -15.56 -13.65
N ALA A 312 -6.19 -16.68 -14.29
CA ALA A 312 -5.38 -17.90 -14.36
C ALA A 312 -4.86 -18.37 -12.99
N GLY A 313 -3.56 -18.64 -12.87
CA GLY A 313 -2.95 -19.15 -11.63
C GLY A 313 -3.00 -18.17 -10.46
N GLU A 314 -3.17 -16.87 -10.72
CA GLU A 314 -3.31 -15.85 -9.67
C GLU A 314 -4.73 -15.77 -9.09
N GLY A 315 -5.69 -16.49 -9.69
CA GLY A 315 -7.10 -16.39 -9.33
C GLY A 315 -7.71 -15.03 -9.72
N PRO A 316 -8.83 -14.60 -9.10
CA PRO A 316 -9.55 -13.37 -9.48
C PRO A 316 -8.66 -12.12 -9.51
N GLU A 317 -7.58 -12.10 -8.74
CA GLU A 317 -6.64 -10.98 -8.62
C GLU A 317 -5.93 -10.66 -9.95
N GLY A 318 -5.70 -11.66 -10.79
CA GLY A 318 -5.09 -11.50 -12.11
C GLY A 318 -6.06 -10.97 -13.18
N SER A 319 -7.33 -10.76 -12.85
CA SER A 319 -8.36 -10.36 -13.81
C SER A 319 -8.37 -8.86 -14.13
N VAL A 320 -8.86 -8.51 -15.31
CA VAL A 320 -9.15 -7.12 -15.70
C VAL A 320 -10.17 -6.44 -14.76
N PHE A 321 -11.06 -7.21 -14.14
CA PHE A 321 -12.04 -6.68 -13.18
C PHE A 321 -11.35 -6.21 -11.90
N THR A 322 -10.40 -7.00 -11.37
CA THR A 322 -9.58 -6.57 -10.23
C THR A 322 -8.81 -5.30 -10.56
N LEU A 323 -8.14 -5.24 -11.73
CA LEU A 323 -7.44 -4.05 -12.18
C LEU A 323 -8.35 -2.82 -12.18
N ALA A 324 -9.53 -2.94 -12.78
CA ALA A 324 -10.51 -1.86 -12.87
C ALA A 324 -10.99 -1.41 -11.48
N VAL A 325 -11.40 -2.35 -10.63
CA VAL A 325 -11.92 -2.08 -9.29
C VAL A 325 -10.86 -1.40 -8.41
N LEU A 326 -9.64 -1.92 -8.36
CA LEU A 326 -8.57 -1.35 -7.54
C LEU A 326 -8.13 0.03 -8.07
N THR A 327 -8.08 0.21 -9.39
CA THR A 327 -7.76 1.52 -10.00
C THR A 327 -8.82 2.56 -9.67
N VAL A 328 -10.11 2.22 -9.87
CA VAL A 328 -11.22 3.13 -9.57
C VAL A 328 -11.27 3.45 -8.08
N ALA A 329 -11.10 2.46 -7.21
CA ALA A 329 -11.09 2.68 -5.76
C ALA A 329 -9.92 3.57 -5.33
N SER A 330 -8.71 3.33 -5.86
CA SER A 330 -7.53 4.18 -5.61
C SER A 330 -7.79 5.63 -6.01
N LEU A 331 -8.27 5.86 -7.24
CA LEU A 331 -8.57 7.19 -7.74
C LEU A 331 -9.67 7.87 -6.90
N SER A 332 -10.72 7.13 -6.54
CA SER A 332 -11.82 7.66 -5.72
C SER A 332 -11.33 8.13 -4.35
N LEU A 333 -10.52 7.32 -3.66
CA LEU A 333 -9.94 7.68 -2.36
C LEU A 333 -9.07 8.93 -2.46
N LEU A 334 -8.21 9.01 -3.48
CA LEU A 334 -7.32 10.15 -3.71
C LEU A 334 -8.09 11.43 -4.10
N LEU A 335 -9.15 11.32 -4.89
CA LEU A 335 -9.99 12.45 -5.29
C LEU A 335 -10.80 13.01 -4.13
N VAL A 336 -11.37 12.13 -3.29
CA VAL A 336 -12.08 12.53 -2.07
C VAL A 336 -11.12 13.26 -1.14
N GLU A 337 -9.92 12.72 -0.94
CA GLU A 337 -8.91 13.34 -0.07
C GLU A 337 -8.48 14.71 -0.60
N ARG A 338 -8.22 14.84 -1.90
CA ARG A 338 -7.92 16.13 -2.53
C ARG A 338 -9.06 17.13 -2.39
N SER A 339 -10.31 16.67 -2.41
CA SER A 339 -11.47 17.54 -2.17
C SER A 339 -11.56 18.00 -0.71
N ARG A 340 -11.19 17.16 0.26
CA ARG A 340 -11.11 17.54 1.67
C ARG A 340 -10.07 18.63 1.89
N GLU A 341 -8.87 18.43 1.34
CA GLU A 341 -7.78 19.40 1.38
C GLU A 341 -8.20 20.76 0.80
N ARG A 342 -8.85 20.76 -0.38
CA ARG A 342 -9.34 21.99 -1.03
C ARG A 342 -10.39 22.72 -0.20
N ASN A 343 -11.24 21.96 0.51
CA ASN A 343 -12.32 22.52 1.31
C ASN A 343 -11.88 22.85 2.76
N GLY A 344 -10.60 22.69 3.10
CA GLY A 344 -10.07 22.92 4.45
C GLY A 344 -10.60 21.94 5.50
N ILE A 345 -11.15 20.80 5.08
CA ILE A 345 -11.60 19.75 5.99
C ILE A 345 -10.34 18.98 6.40
N GLU A 346 -9.92 19.12 7.67
CA GLU A 346 -8.80 18.36 8.19
C GLU A 346 -9.08 16.87 8.06
N SER A 347 -8.10 16.13 7.56
CA SER A 347 -8.16 14.67 7.53
C SER A 347 -8.24 14.12 8.95
N PRO A 348 -8.87 12.95 9.18
CA PRO A 348 -9.09 12.43 10.53
C PRO A 348 -7.74 12.33 11.25
N ARG A 349 -7.48 13.20 12.24
CA ARG A 349 -6.26 13.13 13.05
C ARG A 349 -6.40 11.97 14.02
N SER A 350 -5.32 11.21 14.21
CA SER A 350 -5.27 10.28 15.32
C SER A 350 -5.24 11.12 16.60
N GLY A 351 -6.33 11.07 17.39
CA GLY A 351 -6.39 11.77 18.66
C GLY A 351 -5.29 11.25 19.58
N HIS A 352 -4.34 12.11 19.93
CA HIS A 352 -3.65 12.04 21.21
C HIS A 352 -4.39 13.01 22.12
N GLN A 353 -5.26 12.49 22.99
CA GLN A 353 -5.42 13.14 24.28
C GLN A 353 -4.50 12.40 25.27
N PRO A 354 -3.80 13.17 26.14
CA PRO A 354 -2.67 12.69 26.93
C PRO A 354 -2.97 11.50 27.84
#